data_AF-A0A9E2ZHV3-F1
#
_entry.id   AF-A0A9E2ZHV3-F1
#
_cell.length_a   1.000
_cell.length_b   1.000
_cell.length_c   1.000
_cell.angle_alpha   90.00
_cell.angle_beta   90.00
_cell.angle_gamma   90.00
#
_symmetry.space_group_name_H-M   'P 1'
#
loop_
_entity.id
_entity.type
_entity.pdbx_description
1 polymer ?
#
loop_
_entity_poly.entity_id
_entity_poly.type
_entity_poly.pdbx_seq_one_letter_code
_entity_poly.pdbx_strand_id
1 'polypeptide(L)'
;MSSLLNTRRLTPLGAVSRGLIAGAVGTVAMDALWFVRYRRGGGDSDFAEWEFTSGLCSWDQAPAPAQVGKRLVEGLFQRELPPQRAALVNNITHWAYGMVGGAQYGLLAGSLRRQRILFGLPFGASVWAAGYAILPAAKLYKPIWEYDATTLAKDLSAHLVYGLGTATALEVLSASSGRPT
;
A
#
# COMPACT_ATOMS: atom_id res chain seq x y z
N MET A 1 22.28 -2.05 37.28
CA MET A 1 23.27 -2.25 36.19
C MET A 1 22.55 -2.06 34.86
N SER A 2 22.67 -0.88 34.26
CA SER A 2 22.03 -0.52 32.98
C SER A 2 22.62 -1.35 31.84
N SER A 3 21.86 -2.30 31.32
CA SER A 3 22.11 -2.86 29.99
C SER A 3 21.71 -1.81 28.96
N LEU A 4 22.67 -0.99 28.53
CA LEU A 4 22.57 -0.18 27.33
C LEU A 4 22.43 -1.13 26.14
N LEU A 5 21.19 -1.47 25.81
CA LEU A 5 20.88 -2.16 24.55
C LEU A 5 21.35 -1.25 23.42
N ASN A 6 22.45 -1.66 22.81
CA ASN A 6 23.00 -1.09 21.59
C ASN A 6 21.97 -1.29 20.47
N THR A 7 20.98 -0.41 20.37
CA THR A 7 20.11 -0.32 19.22
C THR A 7 20.93 0.21 18.06
N ARG A 8 21.53 -0.70 17.29
CA ARG A 8 22.08 -0.36 15.97
C ARG A 8 20.96 0.33 15.20
N ARG A 9 21.08 1.65 15.00
CA ARG A 9 20.18 2.42 14.14
C ARG A 9 20.22 1.78 12.75
N LEU A 10 19.05 1.53 12.16
CA LEU A 10 18.96 1.08 10.78
C LEU A 10 19.66 2.09 9.89
N THR A 11 20.54 1.62 9.00
CA THR A 11 21.10 2.49 7.97
C THR A 11 19.97 2.96 7.04
N PRO A 12 20.06 4.14 6.41
CA PRO A 12 19.02 4.62 5.50
C PRO A 12 18.68 3.62 4.40
N LEU A 13 19.70 3.00 3.78
CA LEU A 13 19.51 1.96 2.78
C LEU A 13 18.80 0.73 3.38
N GLY A 14 19.20 0.29 4.57
CA GLY A 14 18.56 -0.81 5.26
C GLY A 14 17.11 -0.53 5.66
N ALA A 15 16.78 0.72 5.97
CA ALA A 15 15.43 1.17 6.29
C ALA A 15 14.55 1.19 5.04
N VAL A 16 15.07 1.67 3.90
CA VAL A 16 14.36 1.65 2.62
C VAL A 16 14.08 0.22 2.17
N SER A 17 15.09 -0.66 2.13
CA SER A 17 14.90 -2.04 1.66
C SER A 17 13.89 -2.82 2.52
N ARG A 18 13.98 -2.69 3.85
CA ARG A 18 13.00 -3.32 4.75
C ARG A 18 11.63 -2.67 4.63
N GLY A 19 11.58 -1.36 4.42
CA GLY A 19 10.35 -0.62 4.18
C GLY A 19 9.63 -1.07 2.91
N LEU A 20 10.35 -1.28 1.79
CA LEU A 20 9.78 -1.81 0.56
C LEU A 20 9.11 -3.17 0.78
N ILE A 21 9.82 -4.10 1.46
CA ILE A 21 9.28 -5.44 1.78
C ILE A 21 8.08 -5.31 2.72
N ALA A 22 8.19 -4.47 3.75
CA ALA A 22 7.11 -4.24 4.71
C ALA A 22 5.85 -3.66 4.03
N GLY A 23 6.02 -2.73 3.10
CA GLY A 23 4.93 -2.16 2.30
C GLY A 23 4.22 -3.23 1.46
N ALA A 24 4.98 -4.12 0.81
CA ALA A 24 4.40 -5.26 0.08
C ALA A 24 3.60 -6.19 1.01
N VAL A 25 4.09 -6.49 2.22
CA VAL A 25 3.34 -7.27 3.21
C VAL A 25 2.08 -6.54 3.66
N GLY A 26 2.15 -5.22 3.85
CA GLY A 26 0.99 -4.38 4.12
C GLY A 26 -0.06 -4.46 3.02
N THR A 27 0.36 -4.40 1.75
CA THR A 27 -0.51 -4.54 0.58
C THR A 27 -1.24 -5.88 0.59
N VAL A 28 -0.50 -6.99 0.75
CA VAL A 28 -1.11 -8.33 0.88
C VAL A 28 -2.14 -8.39 2.01
N ALA A 29 -1.85 -7.79 3.17
CA ALA A 29 -2.78 -7.79 4.30
C ALA A 29 -4.07 -7.02 4.01
N MET A 30 -3.96 -5.87 3.34
CA MET A 30 -5.10 -5.07 2.90
C MET A 30 -5.92 -5.81 1.84
N ASP A 31 -5.26 -6.42 0.86
CA ASP A 31 -5.89 -7.16 -0.23
C ASP A 31 -6.59 -8.41 0.29
N ALA A 32 -6.02 -9.11 1.28
CA ALA A 32 -6.70 -10.20 1.96
C ALA A 32 -8.01 -9.75 2.64
N LEU A 33 -8.03 -8.57 3.27
CA LEU A 33 -9.27 -8.04 3.86
C LEU A 33 -10.31 -7.72 2.79
N TRP A 34 -9.89 -7.09 1.69
CA TRP A 34 -10.77 -6.79 0.57
C TRP A 34 -11.31 -8.06 -0.08
N PHE A 35 -10.46 -9.06 -0.30
CA PHE A 35 -10.85 -10.34 -0.86
C PHE A 35 -11.86 -11.08 0.04
N VAL A 36 -11.65 -11.09 1.36
CA VAL A 36 -12.61 -11.67 2.31
C VAL A 36 -13.98 -10.97 2.20
N ARG A 37 -14.00 -9.65 2.03
CA ARG A 37 -15.24 -8.88 1.82
C ARG A 37 -15.88 -9.18 0.47
N TYR A 38 -15.09 -9.30 -0.59
CA TYR A 38 -15.53 -9.69 -1.93
C TYR A 38 -16.19 -11.08 -1.91
N ARG A 39 -15.52 -12.09 -1.34
CA ARG A 39 -16.05 -13.46 -1.19
C ARG A 39 -17.34 -13.49 -0.36
N ARG A 40 -17.40 -12.75 0.76
CA ARG A 40 -18.62 -12.62 1.57
C ARG A 40 -19.76 -11.90 0.83
N GLY A 41 -19.42 -11.06 -0.13
CA GLY A 41 -20.37 -10.37 -1.02
C GLY A 41 -20.82 -11.21 -2.22
N GLY A 42 -20.44 -12.48 -2.31
CA GLY A 42 -20.83 -13.38 -3.40
C GLY A 42 -19.83 -13.46 -4.57
N GLY A 43 -18.64 -12.88 -4.41
CA GLY A 43 -17.56 -13.04 -5.39
C GLY A 43 -17.15 -14.49 -5.60
N ASP A 44 -16.92 -14.90 -6.84
CA ASP A 44 -16.72 -16.28 -7.28
C ASP A 44 -15.28 -16.60 -7.70
N SER A 45 -14.49 -15.61 -8.12
CA SER A 45 -13.06 -15.77 -8.47
C SER A 45 -12.18 -16.20 -7.30
N ASP A 46 -11.05 -16.82 -7.63
CA ASP A 46 -9.98 -17.10 -6.67
C ASP A 46 -9.15 -15.84 -6.35
N PHE A 47 -8.26 -15.93 -5.36
CA PHE A 47 -7.48 -14.76 -4.90
C PHE A 47 -6.51 -14.25 -5.97
N ALA A 48 -5.85 -15.14 -6.71
CA ALA A 48 -4.83 -14.76 -7.67
C ALA A 48 -5.45 -14.08 -8.89
N GLU A 49 -6.56 -14.62 -9.39
CA GLU A 49 -7.32 -14.04 -10.49
C GLU A 49 -7.87 -12.66 -10.11
N TRP A 50 -8.40 -12.54 -8.89
CA TRP A 50 -8.93 -11.29 -8.34
C TRP A 50 -7.84 -10.22 -8.16
N GLU A 51 -6.72 -10.57 -7.52
CA GLU A 51 -5.64 -9.64 -7.19
C GLU A 51 -4.94 -9.12 -8.46
N PHE A 52 -4.62 -10.01 -9.40
CA PHE A 52 -3.91 -9.63 -10.61
C PHE A 52 -4.81 -9.15 -11.75
N THR A 53 -6.12 -9.07 -11.51
CA THR A 53 -7.12 -8.57 -12.47
C THR A 53 -6.95 -9.22 -13.87
N SER A 54 -6.79 -10.54 -13.90
CA SER A 54 -6.58 -11.29 -15.14
C SER A 54 -7.85 -11.27 -16.01
N GLY A 55 -7.96 -10.24 -16.86
CA GLY A 55 -9.13 -10.03 -17.72
C GLY A 55 -9.42 -8.56 -18.05
N LEU A 56 -8.73 -7.61 -17.41
CA LEU A 56 -8.90 -6.19 -17.71
C LEU A 56 -8.24 -5.82 -19.05
N CYS A 57 -9.08 -5.63 -20.07
CA CYS A 57 -8.66 -5.26 -21.44
C CYS A 57 -9.17 -3.89 -21.89
N SER A 58 -9.74 -3.08 -20.98
CA SER A 58 -10.25 -1.74 -21.30
C SER A 58 -9.80 -0.69 -20.28
N TRP A 59 -9.63 0.55 -20.75
CA TRP A 59 -9.28 1.67 -19.87
C TRP A 59 -10.50 2.26 -19.15
N ASP A 60 -11.69 2.22 -19.75
CA ASP A 60 -12.89 2.86 -19.17
C ASP A 60 -13.34 2.20 -17.86
N GLN A 61 -13.10 0.90 -17.73
CA GLN A 61 -13.40 0.14 -16.51
C GLN A 61 -12.17 -0.07 -15.62
N ALA A 62 -11.04 0.54 -15.98
CA ALA A 62 -9.79 0.30 -15.27
C ALA A 62 -9.81 0.93 -13.87
N PRO A 63 -9.34 0.19 -12.83
CA PRO A 63 -9.24 0.72 -11.48
C PRO A 63 -8.33 1.95 -11.39
N ALA A 64 -8.46 2.70 -10.29
CA ALA A 64 -7.69 3.93 -10.07
C ALA A 64 -6.16 3.75 -10.21
N PRO A 65 -5.52 2.68 -9.71
CA PRO A 65 -4.08 2.45 -9.94
C PRO A 65 -3.72 2.38 -11.43
N ALA A 66 -4.49 1.67 -12.24
CA ALA A 66 -4.25 1.60 -13.68
C ALA A 66 -4.36 2.99 -14.35
N GLN A 67 -5.36 3.78 -13.97
CA GLN A 67 -5.56 5.13 -14.49
C GLN A 67 -4.42 6.08 -14.10
N VAL A 68 -3.95 6.01 -12.84
CA VAL A 68 -2.79 6.78 -12.38
C VAL A 68 -1.55 6.39 -13.19
N GLY A 69 -1.26 5.09 -13.30
CA GLY A 69 -0.11 4.58 -14.05
C GLY A 69 -0.17 4.98 -15.52
N LYS A 70 -1.33 4.86 -16.16
CA LYS A 70 -1.55 5.30 -17.54
C LYS A 70 -1.21 6.77 -17.72
N ARG A 71 -1.80 7.65 -16.91
CA ARG A 71 -1.58 9.11 -17.00
C ARG A 71 -0.13 9.50 -16.75
N LEU A 72 0.56 8.82 -15.84
CA LEU A 72 1.99 9.05 -15.59
C LEU A 72 2.83 8.67 -16.80
N VAL A 73 2.62 7.48 -17.37
CA VAL A 73 3.40 7.02 -18.54
C VAL A 73 3.09 7.87 -19.77
N GLU A 74 1.82 8.10 -20.08
CA GLU A 74 1.43 8.91 -21.23
C GLU A 74 1.89 10.36 -21.08
N GLY A 75 1.80 10.93 -19.88
CA GLY A 75 2.26 12.29 -19.60
C GLY A 75 3.78 12.46 -19.65
N LEU A 76 4.55 11.48 -19.17
CA LEU A 76 6.02 11.57 -19.16
C LEU A 76 6.65 11.20 -20.51
N PHE A 77 6.13 10.17 -21.16
CA PHE A 77 6.71 9.62 -22.39
C PHE A 77 5.98 10.05 -23.66
N GLN A 78 4.85 10.77 -23.53
CA GLN A 78 4.06 11.28 -24.66
C GLN A 78 3.67 10.15 -25.63
N ARG A 79 3.31 8.98 -25.08
CA ARG A 79 2.92 7.78 -25.83
C ARG A 79 1.70 7.12 -25.23
N GLU A 80 0.67 6.94 -26.05
CA GLU A 80 -0.55 6.24 -25.63
C GLU A 80 -0.28 4.77 -25.35
N LEU A 81 -0.88 4.26 -24.26
CA LEU A 81 -0.76 2.86 -23.90
C LEU A 81 -1.95 2.06 -24.47
N PRO A 82 -1.68 0.96 -25.19
CA PRO A 82 -2.75 0.10 -25.70
C PRO A 82 -3.56 -0.52 -24.55
N PRO A 83 -4.89 -0.70 -24.70
CA PRO A 83 -5.78 -1.21 -23.64
C PRO A 83 -5.36 -2.56 -23.03
N GLN A 84 -4.67 -3.39 -23.79
CA GLN A 84 -4.15 -4.69 -23.34
C GLN A 84 -3.11 -4.55 -22.21
N ARG A 85 -2.56 -3.36 -22.00
CA ARG A 85 -1.64 -3.07 -20.89
C ARG A 85 -2.35 -2.67 -19.61
N ALA A 86 -3.68 -2.51 -19.60
CA ALA A 86 -4.41 -2.03 -18.42
C ALA A 86 -4.17 -2.89 -17.18
N ALA A 87 -4.32 -4.22 -17.29
CA ALA A 87 -4.03 -5.13 -16.18
C ALA A 87 -2.58 -5.03 -15.68
N LEU A 88 -1.61 -4.98 -16.59
CA LEU A 88 -0.19 -4.84 -16.24
C LEU A 88 0.08 -3.53 -15.48
N VAL A 89 -0.43 -2.42 -16.01
CA VAL A 89 -0.24 -1.09 -15.41
C VAL A 89 -0.95 -0.99 -14.07
N ASN A 90 -2.13 -1.60 -13.94
CA ASN A 90 -2.85 -1.71 -12.66
C ASN A 90 -1.96 -2.37 -11.61
N ASN A 91 -1.48 -3.59 -11.90
CA ASN A 91 -0.70 -4.38 -10.95
C ASN A 91 0.61 -3.68 -10.59
N ILE A 92 1.36 -3.18 -11.58
CA ILE A 92 2.60 -2.46 -11.30
C ILE A 92 2.33 -1.25 -10.40
N THR A 93 1.30 -0.45 -10.70
CA THR A 93 1.02 0.77 -9.95
C THR A 93 0.50 0.48 -8.55
N HIS A 94 -0.39 -0.51 -8.40
CA HIS A 94 -0.93 -0.96 -7.11
C HIS A 94 0.18 -1.41 -6.16
N TRP A 95 1.02 -2.36 -6.63
CA TRP A 95 2.12 -2.89 -5.84
C TRP A 95 3.21 -1.84 -5.57
N ALA A 96 3.58 -1.04 -6.57
CA ALA A 96 4.57 0.01 -6.40
C ALA A 96 4.12 1.06 -5.38
N TYR A 97 2.84 1.43 -5.39
CA TYR A 97 2.30 2.41 -4.44
C TYR A 97 2.46 1.93 -2.99
N GLY A 98 2.06 0.69 -2.70
CA GLY A 98 2.24 0.10 -1.37
C GLY A 98 3.71 -0.04 -0.96
N MET A 99 4.57 -0.51 -1.86
CA MET A 99 6.01 -0.63 -1.58
C MET A 99 6.66 0.73 -1.31
N VAL A 100 6.38 1.75 -2.12
CA VAL A 100 6.92 3.10 -1.93
C VAL A 100 6.44 3.71 -0.62
N GLY A 101 5.16 3.55 -0.29
CA GLY A 101 4.63 3.95 1.02
C GLY A 101 5.36 3.25 2.17
N GLY A 102 5.61 1.94 2.04
CA GLY A 102 6.40 1.18 3.01
C GLY A 102 7.84 1.67 3.13
N ALA A 103 8.50 2.06 2.03
CA ALA A 103 9.84 2.65 2.05
C ALA A 103 9.89 3.98 2.82
N GLN A 104 8.90 4.86 2.58
CA GLN A 104 8.73 6.11 3.31
C GLN A 104 8.51 5.85 4.81
N TYR A 105 7.63 4.90 5.13
CA TYR A 105 7.40 4.48 6.52
C TYR A 105 8.67 3.91 7.16
N GLY A 106 9.43 3.08 6.44
CA GLY A 106 10.70 2.51 6.88
C GLY A 106 11.73 3.57 7.25
N LEU A 107 11.87 4.62 6.42
CA LEU A 107 12.74 5.76 6.71
C LEU A 107 12.30 6.52 7.98
N LEU A 108 11.01 6.83 8.10
CA LEU A 108 10.47 7.57 9.25
C LEU A 108 10.57 6.74 10.53
N ALA A 109 10.01 5.54 10.54
CA ALA A 109 10.00 4.66 11.70
C ALA A 109 11.40 4.17 12.07
N GLY A 110 12.29 3.97 11.09
CA GLY A 110 13.70 3.63 11.30
C GLY A 110 14.53 4.73 11.99
N SER A 111 14.07 5.99 11.92
CA SER A 111 14.68 7.12 12.62
C SER A 111 14.26 7.24 14.10
N LEU A 112 13.19 6.56 14.49
CA LEU A 112 12.65 6.60 15.85
C LEU A 112 13.45 5.70 16.80
N ARG A 113 13.57 6.15 18.07
CA ARG A 113 14.24 5.35 19.13
C ARG A 113 13.52 4.04 19.45
N ARG A 114 12.20 3.99 19.24
CA ARG A 114 11.37 2.80 19.46
C ARG A 114 10.32 2.73 18.36
N GLN A 115 10.40 1.69 17.56
CA GLN A 115 9.33 1.31 16.64
C GLN A 115 8.19 0.69 17.45
N ARG A 116 6.95 1.07 17.12
CA ARG A 116 5.75 0.48 17.71
C ARG A 116 4.83 0.09 16.57
N ILE A 117 4.34 -1.15 16.57
CA ILE A 117 3.32 -1.62 15.61
C ILE A 117 2.15 -0.63 15.50
N LEU A 118 1.71 -0.05 16.62
CA LEU A 118 0.60 0.91 16.65
C LEU A 118 0.83 2.18 15.83
N PHE A 119 2.07 2.54 15.47
CA PHE A 119 2.33 3.62 14.53
C PHE A 119 1.89 3.30 13.09
N GLY A 120 1.60 2.03 12.81
CA GLY A 120 0.92 1.62 11.59
C GLY A 120 -0.48 2.22 11.45
N LEU A 121 -1.19 2.50 12.55
CA LEU A 121 -2.53 3.11 12.49
C LEU A 121 -2.52 4.53 11.90
N PRO A 122 -1.78 5.50 12.47
CA PRO A 122 -1.71 6.83 11.88
C PRO A 122 -1.06 6.83 10.48
N PHE A 123 -0.16 5.88 10.18
CA PHE A 123 0.39 5.72 8.83
C PHE A 123 -0.68 5.25 7.83
N GLY A 124 -1.45 4.20 8.13
CA GLY A 124 -2.53 3.74 7.29
C GLY A 124 -3.58 4.84 7.07
N ALA A 125 -3.99 5.52 8.15
CA ALA A 125 -4.93 6.62 8.09
C ALA A 125 -4.42 7.80 7.24
N SER A 126 -3.11 8.10 7.26
CA SER A 126 -2.55 9.17 6.43
C SER A 126 -2.52 8.79 4.94
N VAL A 127 -2.23 7.52 4.61
CA VAL A 127 -2.31 7.02 3.22
C VAL A 127 -3.75 7.11 2.69
N TRP A 128 -4.73 6.70 3.50
CA TRP A 128 -6.16 6.86 3.20
C TRP A 128 -6.52 8.33 2.94
N ALA A 129 -6.17 9.21 3.88
CA ALA A 129 -6.47 10.63 3.78
C ALA A 129 -5.80 11.28 2.55
N ALA A 130 -4.56 10.90 2.24
CA ALA A 130 -3.86 11.37 1.04
C ALA A 130 -4.60 10.97 -0.25
N GLY A 131 -5.15 9.75 -0.31
CA GLY A 131 -5.99 9.31 -1.43
C GLY A 131 -7.17 10.25 -1.66
N TYR A 132 -7.93 10.57 -0.61
CA TYR A 132 -9.07 11.49 -0.69
C TYR A 132 -8.68 12.97 -0.87
N ALA A 133 -7.44 13.36 -0.56
CA ALA A 133 -6.95 14.70 -0.83
C ALA A 133 -6.49 14.90 -2.29
N ILE A 134 -5.94 13.85 -2.91
CA ILE A 134 -5.27 13.94 -4.22
C ILE A 134 -6.16 13.41 -5.36
N LEU A 135 -6.76 12.23 -5.18
CA LEU A 135 -7.47 11.52 -6.25
C LEU A 135 -8.76 12.22 -6.74
N PRO A 136 -9.48 13.03 -5.93
CA PRO A 136 -10.58 13.82 -6.45
C PRO A 136 -10.15 14.90 -7.45
N ALA A 137 -9.00 15.55 -7.23
CA ALA A 137 -8.45 16.52 -8.19
C ALA A 137 -8.07 15.82 -9.51
N ALA A 138 -7.68 14.55 -9.44
CA ALA A 138 -7.47 13.69 -10.61
C ALA A 138 -8.76 13.11 -11.20
N LYS A 139 -9.96 13.43 -10.67
CA LYS A 139 -11.25 12.84 -11.09
C LYS A 139 -11.27 11.30 -11.05
N LEU A 140 -10.50 10.72 -10.14
CA LEU A 140 -10.48 9.26 -9.93
C LEU A 140 -11.39 8.87 -8.77
N TYR A 141 -11.49 9.73 -7.76
CA TYR A 141 -12.43 9.61 -6.65
C TYR A 141 -13.47 10.74 -6.73
N LYS A 142 -14.60 10.55 -6.06
CA LYS A 142 -15.49 11.67 -5.70
C LYS A 142 -14.85 12.46 -4.55
N PRO A 143 -15.24 13.72 -4.33
CA PRO A 143 -14.94 14.39 -3.08
C PRO A 143 -15.40 13.57 -1.86
N ILE A 144 -14.64 13.61 -0.77
CA ILE A 144 -14.86 12.72 0.39
C ILE A 144 -16.28 12.82 0.98
N TRP A 145 -16.90 14.01 0.93
CA TRP A 145 -18.25 14.27 1.44
C TRP A 145 -19.39 13.70 0.59
N GLU A 146 -19.09 13.15 -0.60
CA GLU A 146 -20.08 12.50 -1.47
C GLU A 146 -20.17 10.98 -1.23
N TYR A 147 -19.29 10.41 -0.42
CA TYR A 147 -19.34 9.00 -0.04
C TYR A 147 -20.15 8.81 1.25
N ASP A 148 -20.86 7.70 1.34
CA ASP A 148 -21.51 7.30 2.58
C ASP A 148 -20.48 6.82 3.63
N ALA A 149 -20.86 6.90 4.90
CA ALA A 149 -19.99 6.54 6.02
C ALA A 149 -19.54 5.06 5.99
N THR A 150 -20.34 4.14 5.43
CA THR A 150 -19.98 2.72 5.36
C THR A 150 -18.87 2.50 4.34
N THR A 151 -18.95 3.18 3.18
CA THR A 151 -17.89 3.15 2.18
C THR A 151 -16.58 3.69 2.75
N LEU A 152 -16.62 4.87 3.40
CA LEU A 152 -15.44 5.47 4.02
C LEU A 152 -14.86 4.58 5.13
N ALA A 153 -15.71 3.98 5.97
CA ALA A 153 -15.25 3.10 7.04
C ALA A 153 -14.61 1.80 6.52
N LYS A 154 -15.17 1.20 5.47
CA LYS A 154 -14.57 0.02 4.81
C LYS A 154 -13.20 0.35 4.23
N ASP A 155 -13.06 1.50 3.58
CA ASP A 155 -11.80 1.90 2.98
C ASP A 155 -10.75 2.28 4.05
N LEU A 156 -11.13 3.09 5.04
CA LEU A 156 -10.25 3.42 6.15
C LEU A 156 -9.76 2.17 6.89
N SER A 157 -10.65 1.23 7.22
CA SER A 157 -10.25 0.00 7.91
C SER A 157 -9.29 -0.86 7.08
N ALA A 158 -9.42 -0.88 5.76
CA ALA A 158 -8.46 -1.57 4.89
C ALA A 158 -7.08 -0.91 4.94
N HIS A 159 -7.04 0.42 4.92
CA HIS A 159 -5.79 1.18 5.07
C HIS A 159 -5.16 1.04 6.46
N LEU A 160 -5.95 0.93 7.52
CA LEU A 160 -5.44 0.62 8.87
C LEU A 160 -4.78 -0.77 8.90
N VAL A 161 -5.36 -1.76 8.22
CA VAL A 161 -4.75 -3.09 8.08
C VAL A 161 -3.44 -3.02 7.28
N TYR A 162 -3.42 -2.28 6.16
CA TYR A 162 -2.18 -1.99 5.42
C TYR A 162 -1.10 -1.43 6.34
N GLY A 163 -1.43 -0.40 7.12
CA GLY A 163 -0.49 0.28 7.99
C GLY A 163 0.02 -0.61 9.14
N LEU A 164 -0.86 -1.37 9.79
CA LEU A 164 -0.48 -2.35 10.82
C LEU A 164 0.38 -3.49 10.27
N GLY A 165 0.02 -4.03 9.10
CA GLY A 165 0.79 -5.07 8.41
C GLY A 165 2.20 -4.59 8.08
N THR A 166 2.30 -3.38 7.51
CA THR A 166 3.59 -2.71 7.23
C THR A 166 4.42 -2.53 8.50
N ALA A 167 3.82 -1.98 9.56
CA ALA A 167 4.54 -1.72 10.81
C ALA A 167 5.03 -3.01 11.49
N THR A 168 4.21 -4.05 11.49
CA THR A 168 4.57 -5.37 12.02
C THR A 168 5.73 -5.99 11.24
N ALA A 169 5.64 -6.01 9.90
CA ALA A 169 6.68 -6.56 9.05
C ALA A 169 8.01 -5.83 9.22
N LEU A 170 7.98 -4.49 9.28
CA LEU A 170 9.18 -3.70 9.52
C LEU A 170 9.84 -4.03 10.87
N GLU A 171 9.06 -4.17 11.94
CA GLU A 171 9.57 -4.52 13.26
C GLU A 171 10.26 -5.89 13.25
N VAL A 172 9.61 -6.91 12.64
CA VAL A 172 10.17 -8.26 12.49
C VAL A 172 11.48 -8.25 11.69
N LEU A 173 11.50 -7.56 10.54
CA LEU A 173 12.69 -7.45 9.66
C LEU A 173 13.84 -6.67 10.31
N SER A 174 13.53 -5.78 11.26
CA SER A 174 14.52 -4.99 12.00
C SER A 174 15.09 -5.78 13.18
N ALA A 175 14.25 -6.59 13.85
CA ALA A 175 14.67 -7.45 14.95
C ALA A 175 15.60 -8.60 14.50
N SER A 176 15.35 -9.20 13.33
CA SER A 176 16.17 -10.30 12.78
C SER A 176 17.61 -9.89 12.43
N SER A 177 17.86 -8.59 12.27
CA SER A 177 19.18 -8.03 11.94
C SER A 177 20.03 -7.73 13.18
N GLY A 178 19.47 -7.92 14.39
CA GLY A 178 20.10 -7.65 15.68
C GLY A 178 20.58 -8.88 16.45
N ARG A 179 20.41 -10.11 15.93
CA ARG A 179 21.00 -11.32 16.55
C ARG A 179 22.43 -11.51 16.05
N PRO A 180 23.46 -11.52 16.92
CA PRO A 180 24.73 -12.13 16.59
C PRO A 180 24.52 -13.64 16.48
N THR A 181 25.02 -14.26 15.41
CA THR A 181 25.31 -15.70 15.36
C THR A 181 26.46 -16.02 16.31
#